data_AF-A0A958XRE9-F1
#
_entry.id   AF-A0A958XRE9-F1
#
_cell.length_a   1.000
_cell.length_b   1.000
_cell.length_c   1.000
_cell.angle_alpha   90.00
_cell.angle_beta   90.00
_cell.angle_gamma   90.00
#
_symmetry.space_group_name_H-M   'P 1'
#
loop_
_entity.id
_entity.type
_entity.pdbx_description
1 polymer ?
#
loop_
_entity_poly.entity_id
_entity_poly.type
_entity_poly.pdbx_seq_one_letter_code
_entity_poly.pdbx_strand_id
1 'polypeptide(L)'
;MLPDEKVFAERRLPQLYTPLEAANEICELQESGARARRFAWESLELGQIELADLVSLYYDCTLDRMRDLIKQLVPKDPEVSNDCQHEQREVRVDTRLIAEKLGVEHRSILQTIDKYQSKMESFGPLAFQMQVRENAGIPTRYALLNEDQCYFLATLSRNTDRVVAFKMWLVEMFSEYRNAERKAAQTHDADADYFTVAGWYSLHGESIPLDKAQRIGKKCTQASRKSGYLIGSAHNPRFGACNTYHRSVLQSVVPFKALLS
;
A
#
# COMPACT_ATOMS: atom_id res chain seq x y z
N MET A 1 0.36 26.59 20.93
CA MET A 1 -1.03 26.66 21.40
C MET A 1 -1.71 25.44 20.82
N LEU A 2 -2.06 24.45 21.64
CA LEU A 2 -2.83 23.29 21.16
C LEU A 2 -4.14 23.82 20.55
N PRO A 3 -4.61 23.27 19.42
CA PRO A 3 -5.98 23.54 19.00
C PRO A 3 -6.89 23.07 20.15
N ASP A 4 -7.73 23.99 20.63
CA ASP A 4 -8.61 23.80 21.78
C ASP A 4 -9.39 22.48 21.60
N GLU A 5 -9.24 21.50 22.50
CA GLU A 5 -9.87 20.17 22.40
C GLU A 5 -11.39 20.25 22.20
N LYS A 6 -12.00 21.36 22.65
CA LYS A 6 -13.41 21.70 22.41
C LYS A 6 -13.76 21.79 20.92
N VAL A 7 -12.81 22.20 20.07
CA VAL A 7 -13.01 22.44 18.64
C VAL A 7 -13.21 21.16 17.83
N PHE A 8 -12.82 19.97 18.32
CA PHE A 8 -13.05 18.73 17.59
C PHE A 8 -14.36 18.04 17.97
N ALA A 9 -14.72 18.04 19.26
CA ALA A 9 -15.96 17.46 19.77
C ALA A 9 -17.22 18.25 19.36
N GLU A 10 -17.08 19.55 19.10
CA GLU A 10 -18.18 20.43 18.66
C GLU A 10 -18.40 20.42 17.13
N ARG A 11 -17.59 19.66 16.37
CA ARG A 11 -17.74 19.58 14.91
C ARG A 11 -18.97 18.77 14.53
N ARG A 12 -19.76 19.29 13.58
CA ARG A 12 -20.98 18.64 13.06
C ARG A 12 -20.65 17.27 12.44
N LEU A 13 -21.61 16.35 12.33
CA LEU A 13 -21.36 15.10 11.63
C LEU A 13 -21.05 15.35 10.13
N PRO A 14 -20.15 14.59 9.49
CA PRO A 14 -19.74 14.85 8.11
C PRO A 14 -20.89 15.00 7.12
N GLN A 15 -21.96 14.23 7.27
CA GLN A 15 -23.15 14.25 6.41
C GLN A 15 -24.02 15.52 6.52
N LEU A 16 -23.68 16.43 7.44
CA LEU A 16 -24.43 17.67 7.68
C LEU A 16 -23.78 18.89 7.04
N TYR A 17 -22.65 18.72 6.32
CA TYR A 17 -21.96 19.80 5.62
C TYR A 17 -22.48 19.93 4.19
N THR A 18 -22.72 21.16 3.73
CA THR A 18 -22.84 21.42 2.29
C THR A 18 -21.49 21.26 1.58
N PRO A 19 -21.45 21.11 0.24
CA PRO A 19 -20.18 20.95 -0.47
C PRO A 19 -19.18 22.10 -0.25
N LEU A 20 -19.64 23.35 -0.20
CA LEU A 20 -18.75 24.48 0.08
C LEU A 20 -18.23 24.47 1.52
N GLU A 21 -19.09 24.15 2.49
CA GLU A 21 -18.69 24.03 3.89
C GLU A 21 -17.72 22.86 4.10
N ALA A 22 -17.94 21.72 3.44
CA ALA A 22 -17.05 20.56 3.50
C ALA A 22 -15.67 20.87 2.91
N ALA A 23 -15.59 21.64 1.83
CA ALA A 23 -14.30 22.08 1.27
C ALA A 23 -13.51 22.97 2.24
N ASN A 24 -14.18 23.93 2.89
CA ASN A 24 -13.55 24.80 3.90
C ASN A 24 -13.09 24.00 5.13
N GLU A 25 -13.92 23.07 5.61
CA GLU A 25 -13.63 22.17 6.73
C GLU A 25 -12.40 21.29 6.43
N ILE A 26 -12.25 20.80 5.19
CA ILE A 26 -11.06 20.02 4.78
C ILE A 26 -9.79 20.87 4.87
N CYS A 27 -9.82 22.13 4.40
CA CYS A 27 -8.68 23.04 4.50
C CYS A 27 -8.27 23.27 5.97
N GLU A 28 -9.24 23.52 6.86
CA GLU A 28 -8.95 23.71 8.29
C GLU A 28 -8.39 22.44 8.95
N LEU A 29 -8.94 21.28 8.59
CA LEU A 29 -8.43 19.99 9.06
C LEU A 29 -6.99 19.77 8.55
N GLN A 30 -6.67 20.17 7.31
CA GLN A 30 -5.33 19.98 6.73
C GLN A 30 -4.28 20.79 7.49
N GLU A 31 -4.60 22.05 7.79
CA GLU A 31 -3.71 22.91 8.56
C GLU A 31 -3.54 22.44 10.01
N SER A 32 -4.65 22.05 10.66
CA SER A 32 -4.60 21.56 12.04
C SER A 32 -3.88 20.21 12.15
N GLY A 33 -4.07 19.31 11.18
CA GLY A 33 -3.35 18.04 11.10
C GLY A 33 -1.84 18.23 10.88
N ALA A 34 -1.43 19.16 10.02
CA ALA A 34 -0.02 19.48 9.82
C ALA A 34 0.65 20.02 11.12
N ARG A 35 -0.08 20.84 11.87
CA ARG A 35 0.37 21.32 13.20
C ARG A 35 0.46 20.20 14.23
N ALA A 36 -0.56 19.33 14.30
CA ALA A 36 -0.57 18.19 15.22
C ALA A 36 0.59 17.23 14.94
N ARG A 37 0.82 16.87 13.68
CA ARG A 37 1.93 16.00 13.29
C ARG A 37 3.30 16.57 13.67
N ARG A 38 3.50 17.87 13.48
CA ARG A 38 4.73 18.56 13.89
C ARG A 38 4.90 18.52 15.42
N PHE A 39 3.84 18.79 16.15
CA PHE A 39 3.87 18.76 17.60
C PHE A 39 4.14 17.36 18.16
N ALA A 40 3.52 16.31 17.60
CA ALA A 40 3.79 14.92 17.97
C ALA A 40 5.28 14.56 17.78
N TRP A 41 5.90 15.02 16.70
CA TRP A 41 7.33 14.85 16.45
C TRP A 41 8.19 15.56 17.51
N GLU A 42 7.90 16.82 17.81
CA GLU A 42 8.61 17.62 18.82
C GLU A 42 8.47 17.00 20.23
N SER A 43 7.30 16.45 20.58
CA SER A 43 7.06 15.73 21.84
C SER A 43 7.89 14.44 21.95
N LEU A 44 8.07 13.68 20.87
CA LEU A 44 8.94 12.50 20.84
C LEU A 44 10.41 12.88 21.09
N GLU A 45 10.88 13.98 20.49
CA GLU A 45 12.26 14.46 20.70
C GLU A 45 12.52 14.88 22.16
N LEU A 46 11.48 15.34 22.86
CA LEU A 46 11.51 15.70 24.28
C LEU A 46 11.24 14.50 25.22
N GLY A 47 11.06 13.29 24.69
CA GLY A 47 10.79 12.07 25.47
C GLY A 47 9.37 11.99 26.03
N GLN A 48 8.44 12.82 25.56
CA GLN A 48 7.04 12.87 26.00
C GLN A 48 6.19 11.92 25.16
N ILE A 49 6.37 10.62 25.35
CA ILE A 49 5.75 9.56 24.54
C ILE A 49 4.22 9.60 24.61
N GLU A 50 3.63 9.69 25.81
CA GLU A 50 2.17 9.72 25.98
C GLU A 50 1.51 10.92 25.28
N LEU A 51 2.18 12.07 25.28
CA LEU A 51 1.70 13.26 24.58
C LEU A 51 1.79 13.09 23.05
N ALA A 52 2.87 12.48 22.56
CA ALA A 52 3.01 12.18 21.15
C ALA A 52 1.96 11.18 20.65
N ASP A 53 1.65 10.16 21.45
CA ASP A 53 0.62 9.17 21.13
C ASP A 53 -0.78 9.81 21.07
N LEU A 54 -1.11 10.65 22.06
CA LEU A 54 -2.38 11.38 22.10
C LEU A 54 -2.55 12.28 20.86
N VAL A 55 -1.50 13.02 20.51
CA VAL A 55 -1.52 13.92 19.35
C VAL A 55 -1.56 13.16 18.02
N SER A 56 -0.95 11.96 17.98
CA SER A 56 -1.01 11.07 16.82
C SER A 56 -2.42 10.49 16.64
N LEU A 57 -3.08 10.08 17.72
CA LEU A 57 -4.48 9.66 17.71
C LEU A 57 -5.40 10.77 17.20
N TYR A 58 -5.18 12.01 17.66
CA TYR A 58 -5.91 13.19 17.15
C TYR A 58 -5.70 13.37 15.64
N TYR A 59 -4.47 13.20 15.14
CA TYR A 59 -4.16 13.28 13.72
C TYR A 59 -4.89 12.20 12.90
N ASP A 60 -4.88 10.95 13.36
CA ASP A 60 -5.57 9.85 12.67
C ASP A 60 -7.08 10.11 12.58
N CYS A 61 -7.70 10.59 13.67
CA CYS A 61 -9.10 11.00 13.67
C CYS A 61 -9.39 12.16 12.69
N THR A 62 -8.46 13.12 12.52
CA THR A 62 -8.62 14.20 11.53
C THR A 62 -8.56 13.67 10.09
N LEU A 63 -7.70 12.69 9.80
CA LEU A 63 -7.58 12.08 8.49
C LEU A 63 -8.82 11.27 8.09
N ASP A 64 -9.35 10.48 9.03
CA ASP A 64 -10.58 9.70 8.79
C ASP A 64 -11.75 10.63 8.45
N ARG A 65 -11.88 11.73 9.20
CA ARG A 65 -12.91 12.75 8.96
C ARG A 65 -12.75 13.46 7.61
N MET A 66 -11.53 13.84 7.23
CA MET A 66 -11.28 14.41 5.89
C MET A 66 -11.71 13.45 4.79
N ARG A 67 -11.39 12.15 4.89
CA ARG A 67 -11.79 11.17 3.88
C ARG A 67 -13.30 11.11 3.72
N ASP A 68 -14.05 11.18 4.82
CA ASP A 68 -15.51 11.15 4.77
C ASP A 68 -16.14 12.42 4.20
N LEU A 69 -15.51 13.58 4.37
CA LEU A 69 -15.91 14.82 3.71
C LEU A 69 -15.55 14.80 2.22
N ILE A 70 -14.36 14.33 1.86
CA ILE A 70 -13.93 14.20 0.46
C ILE A 70 -14.88 13.28 -0.33
N LYS A 71 -15.31 12.15 0.26
CA LYS A 71 -16.31 11.25 -0.36
C LYS A 71 -17.64 11.94 -0.69
N GLN A 72 -17.99 13.03 0.00
CA GLN A 72 -19.21 13.79 -0.26
C GLN A 72 -19.02 14.87 -1.32
N LEU A 73 -17.79 15.36 -1.50
CA LEU A 73 -17.44 16.37 -2.51
C LEU A 73 -17.19 15.76 -3.89
N VAL A 74 -16.76 14.51 -3.94
CA VAL A 74 -16.65 13.78 -5.20
C VAL A 74 -18.08 13.47 -5.66
N PRO A 75 -18.54 14.02 -6.81
CA PRO A 75 -19.85 13.68 -7.34
C PRO A 75 -19.93 12.17 -7.54
N LYS A 76 -21.01 11.56 -7.05
CA LYS A 76 -21.35 10.18 -7.42
C LYS A 76 -21.84 10.21 -8.86
N ASP A 77 -20.92 10.17 -9.82
CA ASP A 77 -21.29 9.86 -11.19
C ASP A 77 -21.92 8.47 -11.22
N PRO A 78 -23.17 8.32 -11.68
CA PRO A 78 -23.84 7.02 -11.72
C PRO A 78 -23.27 6.08 -12.81
N GLU A 79 -22.30 6.52 -13.60
CA GLU A 79 -21.63 5.75 -14.65
C GLU A 79 -20.12 5.55 -14.44
N VAL A 80 -19.56 5.94 -13.29
CA VAL A 80 -18.25 5.42 -12.89
C VAL A 80 -18.50 4.11 -12.14
N SER A 81 -18.75 3.07 -12.94
CA SER A 81 -18.29 1.72 -12.63
C SER A 81 -16.92 1.84 -11.95
N ASN A 82 -16.68 1.04 -10.90
CA ASN A 82 -15.36 0.87 -10.30
C ASN A 82 -14.35 0.21 -11.28
N ASP A 83 -14.33 0.61 -12.55
CA ASP A 83 -13.36 0.21 -13.55
C ASP A 83 -12.23 1.24 -13.65
N CYS A 84 -11.64 1.59 -12.50
CA CYS A 84 -10.19 1.65 -12.46
C CYS A 84 -9.70 0.21 -12.24
N GLN A 85 -9.97 -0.66 -13.21
CA GLN A 85 -9.19 -1.88 -13.37
C GLN A 85 -7.79 -1.43 -13.81
N HIS A 86 -6.98 -1.00 -12.83
CA HIS A 86 -5.76 -1.77 -12.72
C HIS A 86 -6.25 -3.21 -12.55
N GLU A 87 -6.25 -4.00 -13.62
CA GLU A 87 -6.14 -5.43 -13.48
C GLU A 87 -4.81 -5.67 -12.74
N GLN A 88 -4.78 -5.39 -11.43
CA GLN A 88 -3.91 -6.08 -10.52
C GLN A 88 -4.34 -7.52 -10.72
N ARG A 89 -3.56 -8.22 -11.53
CA ARG A 89 -3.84 -9.57 -11.96
C ARG A 89 -3.71 -10.43 -10.72
N GLU A 90 -4.80 -10.49 -9.94
CA GLU A 90 -4.87 -11.19 -8.66
C GLU A 90 -4.36 -12.61 -8.89
N VAL A 91 -3.35 -13.02 -8.13
CA VAL A 91 -2.78 -14.36 -8.27
C VAL A 91 -3.85 -15.36 -7.97
N ARG A 92 -4.03 -16.28 -8.91
CA ARG A 92 -4.92 -17.41 -8.72
C ARG A 92 -4.16 -18.71 -8.87
N VAL A 93 -4.50 -19.64 -7.99
CA VAL A 93 -3.91 -20.98 -7.93
C VAL A 93 -4.90 -21.98 -8.49
N ASP A 94 -4.41 -22.86 -9.34
CA ASP A 94 -5.19 -23.93 -9.92
C ASP A 94 -5.50 -25.03 -8.89
N THR A 95 -6.78 -25.35 -8.72
CA THR A 95 -7.24 -26.45 -7.87
C THR A 95 -6.59 -27.82 -8.17
N ARG A 96 -6.13 -28.07 -9.39
CA ARG A 96 -5.40 -29.29 -9.77
C ARG A 96 -4.02 -29.33 -9.11
N LEU A 97 -3.30 -28.20 -9.10
CA LEU A 97 -2.02 -28.06 -8.40
C LEU A 97 -2.20 -28.20 -6.89
N ILE A 98 -3.30 -27.66 -6.35
CA ILE A 98 -3.64 -27.83 -4.94
C ILE A 98 -3.87 -29.32 -4.61
N ALA A 99 -4.60 -30.03 -5.47
CA ALA A 99 -4.85 -31.47 -5.32
C ALA A 99 -3.55 -32.28 -5.29
N GLU A 100 -2.64 -31.96 -6.21
CA GLU A 100 -1.30 -32.54 -6.28
C GLU A 100 -0.50 -32.30 -4.99
N LYS A 101 -0.42 -31.05 -4.52
CA LYS A 101 0.32 -30.67 -3.31
C LYS A 101 -0.24 -31.32 -2.03
N LEU A 102 -1.56 -31.43 -1.95
CA LEU A 102 -2.25 -32.08 -0.83
C LEU A 102 -2.19 -33.61 -0.92
N GLY A 103 -1.90 -34.16 -2.10
CA GLY A 103 -1.95 -35.60 -2.37
C GLY A 103 -3.36 -36.17 -2.24
N VAL A 104 -4.36 -35.41 -2.69
CA VAL A 104 -5.79 -35.79 -2.67
C VAL A 104 -6.36 -35.77 -4.08
N GLU A 105 -7.45 -36.49 -4.28
CA GLU A 105 -8.18 -36.47 -5.55
C GLU A 105 -8.75 -35.07 -5.84
N HIS A 106 -8.53 -34.55 -7.06
CA HIS A 106 -9.01 -33.24 -7.46
C HIS A 106 -10.54 -33.10 -7.34
N ARG A 107 -11.27 -34.20 -7.61
CA ARG A 107 -12.72 -34.28 -7.39
C ARG A 107 -13.12 -33.95 -5.94
N SER A 108 -12.33 -34.37 -4.95
CA SER A 108 -12.59 -34.08 -3.55
C SER A 108 -12.51 -32.58 -3.27
N ILE A 109 -11.55 -31.89 -3.88
CA ILE A 109 -11.42 -30.43 -3.74
C ILE A 109 -12.62 -29.71 -4.35
N LEU A 110 -13.04 -30.11 -5.55
CA LEU A 110 -14.21 -29.51 -6.19
C LEU A 110 -15.48 -29.70 -5.35
N GLN A 111 -15.67 -30.87 -4.74
CA GLN A 111 -16.79 -31.11 -3.83
C GLN A 111 -16.74 -30.21 -2.59
N THR A 112 -15.55 -29.96 -2.04
CA THR A 112 -15.38 -29.00 -0.94
C THR A 112 -15.73 -27.58 -1.39
N ILE A 113 -15.30 -27.17 -2.58
CA ILE A 113 -15.60 -25.85 -3.14
C ILE A 113 -17.10 -25.70 -3.35
N ASP A 114 -17.76 -26.67 -4.00
CA ASP A 114 -19.21 -26.63 -4.23
C ASP A 114 -19.98 -26.60 -2.90
N LYS A 115 -19.52 -27.32 -1.87
CA LYS A 115 -20.14 -27.33 -0.53
C LYS A 115 -20.04 -25.98 0.18
N TYR A 116 -18.93 -25.25 0.01
CA TYR A 116 -18.67 -23.99 0.70
C TYR A 116 -18.68 -22.78 -0.25
N GLN A 117 -19.31 -22.91 -1.42
CA GLN A 117 -19.25 -21.95 -2.52
C GLN A 117 -19.57 -20.52 -2.05
N SER A 118 -20.72 -20.32 -1.40
CA SER A 118 -21.14 -18.98 -0.95
C SER A 118 -20.16 -18.33 0.05
N LYS A 119 -19.44 -19.14 0.85
CA LYS A 119 -18.41 -18.62 1.77
C LYS A 119 -17.09 -18.34 1.07
N MET A 120 -16.79 -19.05 -0.02
CA MET A 120 -15.61 -18.76 -0.83
C MET A 120 -15.84 -17.53 -1.71
N GLU A 121 -17.07 -17.33 -2.17
CA GLU A 121 -17.48 -16.17 -2.97
C GLU A 121 -17.46 -14.86 -2.17
N SER A 122 -17.57 -14.91 -0.83
CA SER A 122 -17.39 -13.71 0.01
C SER A 122 -15.96 -13.15 -0.02
N PHE A 123 -14.97 -13.95 -0.45
CA PHE A 123 -13.60 -13.51 -0.67
C PHE A 123 -13.33 -13.09 -2.12
N GLY A 124 -14.35 -13.09 -2.98
CA GLY A 124 -14.25 -12.75 -4.41
C GLY A 124 -14.85 -13.80 -5.33
N PRO A 125 -15.06 -13.48 -6.62
CA PRO A 125 -15.70 -14.39 -7.56
C PRO A 125 -14.85 -15.65 -7.80
N LEU A 126 -15.52 -16.82 -7.80
CA LEU A 126 -14.90 -18.10 -8.17
C LEU A 126 -14.82 -18.23 -9.68
N ALA A 127 -13.60 -18.31 -10.21
CA ALA A 127 -13.37 -18.50 -11.64
C ALA A 127 -13.25 -19.99 -11.96
N PHE A 128 -14.32 -20.57 -12.51
CA PHE A 128 -14.31 -21.95 -13.01
C PHE A 128 -13.89 -22.00 -14.47
N GLN A 129 -13.10 -23.00 -14.83
CA GLN A 129 -12.65 -23.29 -16.18
C GLN A 129 -12.87 -24.75 -16.54
N MET A 130 -12.98 -25.02 -17.84
CA MET A 130 -13.14 -26.36 -18.39
C MET A 130 -11.92 -26.69 -19.22
N GLN A 131 -11.27 -27.82 -18.93
CA GLN A 131 -10.24 -28.37 -19.81
C GLN A 131 -10.83 -29.50 -20.64
N VAL A 132 -10.82 -29.34 -21.96
CA VAL A 132 -11.09 -30.42 -22.91
C VAL A 132 -9.78 -31.17 -23.15
N ARG A 133 -9.77 -32.49 -22.95
CA ARG A 133 -8.61 -33.33 -23.33
C ARG A 133 -8.68 -33.62 -24.82
N GLU A 134 -7.53 -33.61 -25.50
CA GLU A 134 -7.40 -33.85 -26.95
C GLU A 134 -7.99 -35.20 -27.41
N ASN A 135 -8.00 -36.21 -26.53
CA ASN A 135 -8.56 -37.53 -26.81
C ASN A 135 -9.90 -37.74 -26.10
N ALA A 136 -11.00 -37.20 -26.66
CA ALA A 136 -12.41 -37.54 -26.39
C ALA A 136 -12.82 -37.81 -24.93
N GLY A 137 -12.15 -37.17 -23.97
CA GLY A 137 -12.40 -37.35 -22.54
C GLY A 137 -13.47 -36.38 -22.04
N ILE A 138 -14.15 -36.76 -20.95
CA ILE A 138 -15.07 -35.86 -20.24
C ILE A 138 -14.31 -34.58 -19.85
N PRO A 139 -14.79 -33.38 -20.25
CA PRO A 139 -14.15 -32.12 -19.87
C PRO A 139 -14.00 -32.04 -18.36
N THR A 140 -12.79 -31.75 -17.89
CA THR A 140 -12.52 -31.67 -16.45
C THR A 140 -12.66 -30.21 -16.00
N ARG A 141 -13.66 -29.95 -15.14
CA ARG A 141 -13.86 -28.65 -14.47
C ARG A 141 -12.76 -28.43 -13.45
N TYR A 142 -12.18 -27.24 -13.41
CA TYR A 142 -11.25 -26.81 -12.36
C TYR A 142 -11.54 -25.35 -11.98
N ALA A 143 -11.10 -24.92 -10.81
CA ALA A 143 -11.22 -23.54 -10.36
C ALA A 143 -9.85 -22.87 -10.22
N LEU A 144 -9.85 -21.55 -10.41
CA LEU A 144 -8.74 -20.65 -10.12
C LEU A 144 -9.08 -19.86 -8.86
N LEU A 145 -8.43 -20.21 -7.76
CA LEU A 145 -8.69 -19.67 -6.43
C LEU A 145 -7.72 -18.53 -6.10
N ASN A 146 -8.22 -17.42 -5.57
CA ASN A 146 -7.36 -16.37 -5.05
C ASN A 146 -6.70 -16.74 -3.71
N GLU A 147 -5.90 -15.84 -3.15
CA GLU A 147 -5.15 -16.06 -1.91
C GLU A 147 -6.06 -16.45 -0.73
N ASP A 148 -7.08 -15.65 -0.45
CA ASP A 148 -7.99 -15.88 0.68
C ASP A 148 -8.81 -17.17 0.52
N GLN A 149 -9.27 -17.46 -0.70
CA GLN A 149 -9.94 -18.72 -1.03
C GLN A 149 -9.03 -19.93 -0.80
N CYS A 150 -7.73 -19.82 -1.12
CA CYS A 150 -6.75 -20.88 -0.86
C CYS A 150 -6.53 -21.10 0.64
N TYR A 151 -6.40 -20.02 1.42
CA TYR A 151 -6.27 -20.14 2.88
C TYR A 151 -7.51 -20.76 3.51
N PHE A 152 -8.70 -20.32 3.10
CA PHE A 152 -9.95 -20.90 3.56
C PHE A 152 -10.02 -22.39 3.25
N LEU A 153 -9.70 -22.82 2.03
CA LEU A 153 -9.63 -24.23 1.65
C LEU A 153 -8.62 -25.01 2.52
N ALA A 154 -7.46 -24.41 2.83
CA ALA A 154 -6.46 -24.99 3.71
C ALA A 154 -6.96 -25.18 5.16
N THR A 155 -7.84 -24.29 5.65
CA THR A 155 -8.47 -24.44 6.98
C THR A 155 -9.43 -25.61 7.07
N LEU A 156 -10.07 -25.98 5.95
CA LEU A 156 -10.99 -27.11 5.87
C LEU A 156 -10.28 -28.47 5.78
N SER A 157 -8.96 -28.45 5.52
CA SER A 157 -8.15 -29.64 5.36
C SER A 157 -7.70 -30.20 6.71
N ARG A 158 -7.75 -31.52 6.87
CA ARG A 158 -7.30 -32.22 8.10
C ARG A 158 -5.81 -31.95 8.33
N ASN A 159 -5.42 -31.64 9.57
CA ASN A 159 -4.02 -31.35 9.87
C ASN A 159 -3.17 -32.62 9.77
N THR A 160 -2.41 -32.74 8.68
CA THR A 160 -1.40 -33.79 8.42
C THR A 160 -0.10 -33.10 8.04
N ASP A 161 1.04 -33.79 8.10
CA ASP A 161 2.35 -33.20 7.74
C ASP A 161 2.35 -32.62 6.32
N ARG A 162 1.64 -33.29 5.38
CA ARG A 162 1.46 -32.79 4.01
C ARG A 162 0.66 -31.49 3.97
N VAL A 163 -0.40 -31.38 4.79
CA VAL A 163 -1.23 -30.16 4.86
C VAL A 163 -0.46 -29.01 5.51
N VAL A 164 0.40 -29.30 6.49
CA VAL A 164 1.30 -28.29 7.07
C VAL A 164 2.28 -27.79 6.00
N ALA A 165 2.92 -28.69 5.25
CA ALA A 165 3.81 -28.31 4.14
C ALA A 165 3.08 -27.50 3.05
N PHE A 166 1.85 -27.88 2.71
CA PHE A 166 1.01 -27.12 1.78
C PHE A 166 0.70 -25.70 2.28
N LYS A 167 0.37 -25.53 3.56
CA LYS A 167 0.13 -24.21 4.16
C LYS A 167 1.37 -23.33 4.12
N MET A 168 2.54 -23.89 4.43
CA MET A 168 3.82 -23.17 4.29
C MET A 168 4.05 -22.74 2.84
N TRP A 169 3.83 -23.66 1.89
CA TRP A 169 3.96 -23.37 0.46
C TRP A 169 3.03 -22.22 0.00
N LEU A 170 1.76 -22.19 0.43
CA LEU A 170 0.86 -21.08 0.11
C LEU A 170 1.43 -19.74 0.60
N VAL A 171 1.88 -19.69 1.86
CA VAL A 171 2.42 -18.46 2.47
C VAL A 171 3.66 -17.97 1.71
N GLU A 172 4.57 -18.88 1.37
CA GLU A 172 5.78 -18.56 0.60
C GLU A 172 5.43 -18.01 -0.79
N MET A 173 4.60 -18.74 -1.56
CA MET A 173 4.23 -18.37 -2.93
C MET A 173 3.56 -16.99 -3.00
N PHE A 174 2.58 -16.71 -2.13
CA PHE A 174 1.90 -15.41 -2.14
C PHE A 174 2.78 -14.28 -1.59
N SER A 175 3.66 -14.58 -0.62
CA SER A 175 4.66 -13.62 -0.13
C SER A 175 5.64 -13.22 -1.23
N GLU A 176 6.17 -14.19 -1.98
CA GLU A 176 7.05 -13.97 -3.11
C GLU A 176 6.38 -13.12 -4.18
N TYR A 177 5.13 -13.43 -4.52
CA TYR A 177 4.38 -12.66 -5.49
C TYR A 177 4.17 -11.20 -5.05
N ARG A 178 3.71 -10.96 -3.81
CA ARG A 178 3.58 -9.59 -3.28
C ARG A 178 4.90 -8.83 -3.30
N ASN A 179 6.01 -9.50 -3.01
CA ASN A 179 7.34 -8.90 -3.08
C ASN A 179 7.76 -8.60 -4.52
N ALA A 180 7.43 -9.45 -5.48
CA ALA A 180 7.68 -9.23 -6.90
C ALA A 180 6.87 -8.04 -7.43
N GLU A 181 5.58 -7.95 -7.10
CA GLU A 181 4.74 -6.80 -7.46
C GLU A 181 5.25 -5.49 -6.85
N ARG A 182 5.66 -5.49 -5.58
CA ARG A 182 6.28 -4.31 -4.96
C ARG A 182 7.53 -3.87 -5.70
N LYS A 183 8.38 -4.82 -6.11
CA LYS A 183 9.58 -4.52 -6.92
C LYS A 183 9.21 -3.98 -8.30
N ALA A 184 8.20 -4.56 -8.96
CA ALA A 184 7.75 -4.13 -10.27
C ALA A 184 7.11 -2.72 -10.25
N ALA A 185 6.29 -2.42 -9.24
CA ALA A 185 5.73 -1.09 -9.01
C ALA A 185 6.84 -0.05 -8.82
N GLN A 186 7.91 -0.40 -8.08
CA GLN A 186 9.07 0.48 -7.90
C GLN A 186 9.87 0.73 -9.19
N THR A 187 9.75 -0.13 -10.21
CA THR A 187 10.44 0.04 -11.50
C THR A 187 9.67 0.90 -12.51
N HIS A 188 8.34 1.02 -12.40
CA HIS A 188 7.53 1.83 -13.30
C HIS A 188 7.48 3.33 -12.93
N ASP A 189 7.78 3.69 -11.68
CA ASP A 189 7.96 5.08 -11.23
C ASP A 189 9.42 5.60 -11.37
N ALA A 190 10.30 4.81 -12.01
CA ALA A 190 11.75 4.97 -11.90
C ALA A 190 12.38 6.17 -12.64
N ASP A 191 11.67 6.88 -13.52
CA ASP A 191 12.24 8.05 -14.23
C ASP A 191 11.68 9.41 -13.78
N ALA A 192 10.48 9.46 -13.18
CA ALA A 192 9.86 10.74 -12.79
C ALA A 192 10.19 11.18 -11.35
N ASP A 193 10.42 10.23 -10.42
CA ASP A 193 10.54 10.52 -8.99
C ASP A 193 11.94 10.26 -8.38
N TYR A 194 12.94 10.01 -9.22
CA TYR A 194 14.33 9.79 -8.80
C TYR A 194 15.18 11.03 -9.04
N PHE A 195 15.71 11.61 -7.96
CA PHE A 195 16.52 12.82 -8.04
C PHE A 195 17.90 12.57 -7.42
N THR A 196 18.92 13.24 -7.94
CA THR A 196 20.18 13.39 -7.21
C THR A 196 19.94 14.34 -6.03
N VAL A 197 20.74 14.25 -4.97
CA VAL A 197 20.64 15.20 -3.84
C VAL A 197 20.75 16.64 -4.33
N ALA A 198 21.71 16.93 -5.22
CA ALA A 198 21.85 18.28 -5.79
C ALA A 198 20.64 18.67 -6.65
N GLY A 199 20.13 17.76 -7.48
CA GLY A 199 18.93 18.00 -8.30
C GLY A 199 17.69 18.30 -7.46
N TRP A 200 17.51 17.58 -6.35
CA TRP A 200 16.43 17.80 -5.40
C TRP A 200 16.46 19.19 -4.76
N TYR A 201 17.64 19.66 -4.33
CA TYR A 201 17.81 21.02 -3.80
C TYR A 201 17.53 22.10 -4.87
N SER A 202 18.06 21.91 -6.09
CA SER A 202 17.83 22.84 -7.20
C SER A 202 16.35 22.97 -7.57
N LEU A 203 15.60 21.86 -7.54
CA LEU A 203 14.16 21.82 -7.81
C LEU A 203 13.37 22.69 -6.82
N HIS A 204 13.92 22.89 -5.62
CA HIS A 204 13.31 23.70 -4.56
C HIS A 204 14.03 25.04 -4.36
N GLY A 205 14.80 25.49 -5.35
CA GLY A 205 15.40 26.83 -5.38
C GLY A 205 16.63 27.01 -4.47
N GLU A 206 17.17 25.93 -3.91
CA GLU A 206 18.36 25.99 -3.06
C GLU A 206 19.58 25.36 -3.76
N SER A 207 20.77 25.93 -3.55
CA SER A 207 22.02 25.34 -3.99
C SER A 207 22.78 24.78 -2.79
N ILE A 208 23.28 23.54 -2.91
CA ILE A 208 23.97 22.84 -1.83
C ILE A 208 25.47 22.67 -2.15
N PRO A 209 26.39 22.99 -1.21
CA PRO A 209 27.81 22.71 -1.39
C PRO A 209 28.11 21.21 -1.42
N LEU A 210 29.15 20.81 -2.17
CA LEU A 210 29.48 19.42 -2.48
C LEU A 210 29.64 18.54 -1.22
N ASP A 211 30.38 19.03 -0.21
CA ASP A 211 30.63 18.28 1.02
C ASP A 211 29.34 17.94 1.78
N LYS A 212 28.38 18.88 1.77
CA LYS A 212 27.07 18.69 2.39
C LYS A 212 26.22 17.72 1.57
N ALA A 213 26.24 17.84 0.25
CA ALA A 213 25.53 16.93 -0.66
C ALA A 213 26.02 15.48 -0.52
N GLN A 214 27.33 15.26 -0.37
CA GLN A 214 27.90 13.92 -0.16
C GLN A 214 27.49 13.31 1.18
N ARG A 215 27.49 14.10 2.27
CA ARG A 215 27.05 13.64 3.60
C ARG A 215 25.58 13.23 3.58
N ILE A 216 24.72 14.03 2.94
CA ILE A 216 23.30 13.72 2.76
C ILE A 216 23.13 12.48 1.88
N GLY A 217 23.88 12.36 0.78
CA GLY A 217 23.85 11.18 -0.10
C GLY A 217 24.15 9.87 0.63
N LYS A 218 25.12 9.87 1.56
CA LYS A 218 25.39 8.69 2.41
C LYS A 218 24.18 8.31 3.28
N LYS A 219 23.50 9.30 3.85
CA LYS A 219 22.26 9.09 4.63
C LYS A 219 21.12 8.58 3.74
N CYS A 220 20.94 9.15 2.54
CA CYS A 220 19.95 8.67 1.57
C CYS A 220 20.24 7.24 1.13
N THR A 221 21.50 6.86 0.93
CA THR A 221 21.88 5.47 0.62
C THR A 221 21.47 4.52 1.75
N GLN A 222 21.71 4.90 3.00
CA GLN A 222 21.33 4.10 4.15
C GLN A 222 19.80 3.99 4.29
N ALA A 223 19.07 5.09 4.10
CA ALA A 223 17.61 5.12 4.14
C ALA A 223 16.98 4.30 3.00
N SER A 224 17.50 4.42 1.77
CA SER A 224 17.07 3.65 0.61
C SER A 224 17.19 2.14 0.85
N ARG A 225 18.32 1.70 1.43
CA ARG A 225 18.55 0.30 1.80
C ARG A 225 17.57 -0.20 2.88
N LYS A 226 17.25 0.63 3.88
CA LYS A 226 16.30 0.27 4.95
C LYS A 226 14.86 0.20 4.43
N SER A 227 14.47 1.11 3.55
CA SER A 227 13.12 1.19 3.00
C SER A 227 12.91 0.33 1.75
N GLY A 228 13.96 -0.31 1.24
CA GLY A 228 13.90 -1.18 0.06
C GLY A 228 13.81 -0.44 -1.29
N TYR A 229 14.08 0.86 -1.33
CA TYR A 229 14.11 1.63 -2.58
C TYR A 229 15.43 1.39 -3.34
N LEU A 230 15.33 1.30 -4.67
CA LEU A 230 16.48 1.18 -5.56
C LEU A 230 17.32 2.47 -5.53
N ILE A 231 18.62 2.35 -5.78
CA ILE A 231 19.53 3.49 -5.92
C ILE A 231 19.96 3.52 -7.38
N GLY A 232 19.54 4.55 -8.10
CA GLY A 232 19.93 4.74 -9.49
C GLY A 232 21.23 5.53 -9.61
N SER A 233 21.65 5.78 -10.85
CA SER A 233 22.82 6.61 -11.16
C SER A 233 22.48 7.58 -12.28
N ALA A 234 22.79 8.85 -12.10
CA ALA A 234 22.66 9.90 -13.10
C ALA A 234 24.00 10.59 -13.33
N HIS A 235 24.25 10.99 -14.57
CA HIS A 235 25.47 11.71 -14.93
C HIS A 235 25.25 13.23 -14.79
N ASN A 236 26.09 13.88 -13.98
CA ASN A 236 26.10 15.33 -13.85
C ASN A 236 27.36 15.92 -14.50
N PRO A 237 27.25 16.87 -15.46
CA PRO A 237 28.39 17.47 -16.16
C PRO A 237 29.42 18.16 -15.23
N ARG A 238 29.02 18.61 -14.04
CA ARG A 238 29.91 19.23 -13.04
C ARG A 238 30.52 18.25 -12.05
N PHE A 239 29.88 17.10 -11.79
CA PHE A 239 30.19 16.25 -10.65
C PHE A 239 30.38 14.76 -10.98
N GLY A 240 30.26 14.37 -12.25
CA GLY A 240 30.39 12.98 -12.69
C GLY A 240 29.16 12.14 -12.34
N ALA A 241 29.37 10.84 -12.15
CA ALA A 241 28.28 9.92 -11.78
C ALA A 241 27.81 10.17 -10.34
N CYS A 242 26.53 10.49 -10.17
CA CYS A 242 25.90 10.73 -8.88
C CYS A 242 24.74 9.76 -8.69
N ASN A 243 24.57 9.26 -7.47
CA ASN A 243 23.43 8.41 -7.14
C ASN A 243 22.12 9.21 -7.20
N THR A 244 21.06 8.57 -7.70
CA THR A 244 19.69 9.07 -7.61
C THR A 244 18.92 8.29 -6.56
N TYR A 245 18.02 8.98 -5.88
CA TYR A 245 17.20 8.44 -4.80
C TYR A 245 15.74 8.80 -5.03
N HIS A 246 14.84 7.93 -4.59
CA HIS A 246 13.41 8.18 -4.67
C HIS A 246 13.00 9.40 -3.85
N ARG A 247 12.01 10.16 -4.32
CA ARG A 247 11.43 11.34 -3.66
C ARG A 247 11.16 11.13 -2.17
N SER A 248 10.55 10.01 -1.78
CA SER A 248 10.25 9.72 -0.36
C SER A 248 11.51 9.56 0.50
N VAL A 249 12.60 9.02 -0.06
CA VAL A 249 13.89 8.90 0.63
C VAL A 249 14.51 10.29 0.81
N LEU A 250 14.43 11.14 -0.21
CA LEU A 250 14.93 12.52 -0.11
C LEU A 250 14.13 13.34 0.90
N GLN A 251 12.80 13.26 0.89
CA GLN A 251 11.93 13.96 1.84
C GLN A 251 12.17 13.55 3.30
N SER A 252 12.50 12.29 3.56
CA SER A 252 12.77 11.81 4.92
C SER A 252 14.16 12.19 5.44
N VAL A 253 15.14 12.39 4.56
CA VAL A 253 16.54 12.63 4.94
C VAL A 253 16.94 14.11 4.83
N VAL A 254 16.35 14.84 3.87
CA VAL A 254 16.63 16.25 3.63
C VAL A 254 15.72 17.07 4.54
N PRO A 255 16.27 17.80 5.53
CA PRO A 255 15.47 18.65 6.38
C PRO A 255 14.94 19.82 5.55
N PHE A 256 13.63 19.86 5.34
CA PHE A 256 12.99 21.00 4.69
C PHE A 256 12.78 22.11 5.71
N LYS A 257 13.26 23.31 5.38
CA LYS A 257 12.70 24.53 5.95
C LYS A 257 11.38 24.75 5.21
N ALA A 258 10.26 24.49 5.87
CA ALA A 258 8.95 24.74 5.29
C ALA A 258 8.90 26.19 4.79
N LEU A 259 8.67 26.37 3.49
CA LEU A 259 8.29 27.65 2.90
C LEU A 259 6.88 27.99 3.43
N LEU A 260 6.84 28.57 4.62
CA LEU A 260 5.90 29.62 4.94
C LEU A 260 6.60 30.94 4.60
N SER A 261 6.33 31.42 3.39
CA SER A 261 6.40 32.82 2.99
C SER A 261 5.25 33.09 2.06
#